data_AF-A0AAN1JBJ1-F1
#
_entry.id   AF-A0AAN1JBJ1-F1
#
_cell.length_a   1.000
_cell.length_b   1.000
_cell.length_c   1.000
_cell.angle_alpha   90.00
_cell.angle_beta   90.00
_cell.angle_gamma   90.00
#
_symmetry.space_group_name_H-M   'P 1'
#
loop_
_entity.id
_entity.type
_entity.pdbx_description
1 polymer ?
#
loop_
_entity_poly.entity_id
_entity_poly.type
_entity_poly.pdbx_seq_one_letter_code
_entity_poly.pdbx_strand_id
1 'polypeptide(L)'
;MKNEFKISEISTETSGDYVSFVISDRDGSRAATIARTAIRVLAASTEYDETQVIRNNAGKIREVAVKWRKANPDALVVALGSYDC
;
A
#
# COMPACT_ATOMS: atom_id res chain seq x y z
N MET A 1 -15.36 -3.22 -19.12
CA MET A 1 -15.34 -2.44 -17.85
C MET A 1 -13.94 -2.50 -17.28
N LYS A 2 -13.29 -1.35 -17.02
CA LYS A 2 -11.94 -1.34 -16.46
C LYS A 2 -12.05 -1.78 -14.99
N ASN A 3 -11.52 -2.96 -14.68
CA ASN A 3 -11.19 -3.30 -13.30
C ASN A 3 -10.00 -2.41 -12.91
N GLU A 4 -10.31 -1.22 -12.40
CA GLU A 4 -9.34 -0.21 -11.99
C GLU A 4 -8.80 -0.58 -10.62
N PHE A 5 -7.48 -0.47 -10.49
CA PHE A 5 -6.83 -0.59 -9.19
C PHE A 5 -7.36 0.50 -8.26
N LYS A 6 -7.76 0.12 -7.06
CA LYS A 6 -8.30 1.03 -6.05
C LYS A 6 -7.67 0.75 -4.70
N ILE A 7 -7.34 1.82 -3.99
CA ILE A 7 -7.00 1.79 -2.56
C ILE A 7 -8.20 2.31 -1.77
N SER A 8 -8.60 1.58 -0.74
CA SER A 8 -9.70 1.97 0.18
C SER A 8 -9.35 1.60 1.62
N GLU A 9 -10.22 2.00 2.56
CA GLU A 9 -10.13 1.59 3.97
C GLU A 9 -8.76 1.86 4.61
N ILE A 10 -8.16 3.00 4.26
CA ILE A 10 -6.88 3.42 4.83
C ILE A 10 -7.10 3.70 6.32
N SER A 11 -6.50 2.87 7.16
CA SER A 11 -6.48 3.01 8.61
C SER A 11 -5.07 3.41 9.07
N THR A 12 -4.99 4.62 9.60
CA THR A 12 -3.78 5.21 10.18
C THR A 12 -3.73 5.07 11.71
N GLU A 13 -4.67 4.31 12.31
CA GLU A 13 -4.71 4.10 13.76
C GLU A 13 -3.37 3.54 14.27
N THR A 14 -2.96 4.04 15.43
CA THR A 14 -1.59 4.06 15.98
C THR A 14 -1.09 2.73 16.56
N SER A 15 -1.66 1.60 16.18
CA SER A 15 -1.17 0.28 16.57
C SER A 15 -0.02 -0.17 15.66
N GLY A 16 1.13 0.51 15.79
CA GLY A 16 2.42 0.05 15.23
C GLY A 16 3.02 0.86 14.08
N ASP A 17 4.08 0.32 13.48
CA ASP A 17 4.92 0.95 12.45
C ASP A 17 4.33 0.91 11.03
N TYR A 18 3.06 0.54 10.88
CA TYR A 18 2.41 0.29 9.60
C TYR A 18 1.09 1.05 9.47
N VAL A 19 0.74 1.38 8.23
CA VAL A 19 -0.59 1.85 7.84
C VAL A 19 -1.27 0.72 7.05
N SER A 20 -2.50 0.40 7.43
CA SER A 20 -3.28 -0.67 6.80
C SER A 20 -4.26 -0.10 5.79
N PHE A 21 -4.51 -0.81 4.70
CA PHE A 21 -5.47 -0.43 3.67
C PHE A 21 -5.91 -1.65 2.86
N VAL A 22 -6.92 -1.48 2.01
CA VAL A 22 -7.40 -2.52 1.09
C VAL A 22 -7.01 -2.14 -0.34
N ILE A 23 -6.41 -3.11 -1.05
CA ILE A 23 -6.17 -3.04 -2.49
C ILE A 23 -7.25 -3.86 -3.19
N SER A 24 -8.00 -3.24 -4.10
CA SER A 24 -8.93 -3.93 -5.00
C SER A 24 -8.44 -3.84 -6.44
N ASP A 25 -8.36 -4.98 -7.12
CA ASP A 25 -8.01 -5.07 -8.53
C ASP A 25 -8.83 -6.18 -9.25
N ARG A 26 -8.34 -6.68 -10.39
CA ARG A 26 -9.00 -7.74 -11.16
C ARG A 26 -9.09 -9.07 -10.42
N ASP A 27 -8.14 -9.32 -9.53
CA ASP A 27 -7.95 -10.60 -8.86
C ASP A 27 -8.63 -10.60 -7.48
N GLY A 28 -9.34 -9.52 -7.15
CA GLY A 28 -10.13 -9.36 -5.92
C GLY A 28 -9.62 -8.24 -5.02
N SER A 29 -10.14 -8.24 -3.79
CA SER A 29 -9.72 -7.31 -2.73
C SER A 29 -8.82 -8.04 -1.74
N ARG A 30 -7.70 -7.42 -1.37
CA ARG A 30 -6.79 -7.94 -0.34
C ARG A 30 -6.38 -6.85 0.63
N ALA A 31 -6.22 -7.25 1.88
CA ALA A 31 -5.59 -6.41 2.88
C ALA A 31 -4.13 -6.16 2.51
N ALA A 32 -3.69 -4.93 2.71
CA ALA A 32 -2.34 -4.47 2.49
C ALA A 32 -1.86 -3.63 3.67
N THR A 33 -0.56 -3.67 3.91
CA THR A 33 0.10 -2.85 4.92
C THR A 33 1.32 -2.20 4.30
N ILE A 34 1.60 -0.96 4.68
CA ILE A 34 2.81 -0.24 4.29
C ILE A 34 3.51 0.31 5.52
N ALA A 35 4.82 0.09 5.62
CA ALA A 35 5.61 0.64 6.73
C ALA A 35 5.60 2.18 6.68
N ARG A 36 5.46 2.85 7.83
CA ARG A 36 5.50 4.32 7.91
C ARG A 36 6.84 4.88 7.42
N THR A 37 7.92 4.13 7.56
CA THR A 37 9.23 4.45 6.98
C THR A 37 9.21 4.47 5.45
N ALA A 38 8.41 3.60 4.81
CA ALA A 38 8.21 3.60 3.37
C ALA A 38 7.32 4.77 2.94
N ILE A 39 6.28 5.09 3.71
CA ILE A 39 5.46 6.29 3.49
C ILE A 39 6.35 7.54 3.54
N ARG A 40 7.27 7.64 4.51
CA ARG A 40 8.21 8.77 4.60
C ARG A 40 9.08 8.90 3.35
N VAL A 41 9.55 7.78 2.79
CA VAL A 41 10.30 7.76 1.52
C VAL A 41 9.42 8.27 0.37
N LEU A 42 8.18 7.81 0.29
CA LEU A 42 7.21 8.25 -0.73
C LEU A 42 6.78 9.72 -0.59
N ALA A 43 6.74 10.24 0.63
CA ALA A 43 6.34 11.60 0.93
C ALA A 43 7.38 12.64 0.48
N ALA A 44 8.67 12.27 0.50
CA ALA A 44 9.80 13.16 0.22
C ALA A 44 9.78 14.47 1.04
N SER A 45 9.15 14.45 2.22
CA SER A 45 8.96 15.58 3.13
C SER A 45 8.96 15.10 4.58
N THR A 46 9.31 15.97 5.52
CA THR A 46 9.22 15.71 6.97
C THR A 46 7.81 15.87 7.51
N GLU A 47 6.97 16.67 6.85
CA GLU A 47 5.56 16.84 7.17
C GLU A 47 4.71 16.33 6.02
N TYR A 48 3.84 15.36 6.31
CA TYR A 48 2.96 14.74 5.32
C TYR A 48 1.73 14.11 5.97
N ASP A 49 0.65 14.04 5.19
CA ASP A 49 -0.53 13.24 5.53
C ASP A 49 -0.39 11.84 4.89
N GLU A 50 -0.39 10.80 5.71
CA GLU A 50 -0.17 9.42 5.27
C GLU A 50 -1.22 8.96 4.25
N THR A 51 -2.47 9.36 4.45
CA THR A 51 -3.58 9.01 3.55
C THR A 51 -3.36 9.62 2.18
N GLN A 52 -2.96 10.89 2.12
CA GLN A 52 -2.65 11.60 0.89
C GLN A 52 -1.40 11.01 0.21
N VAL A 53 -0.35 10.70 0.96
CA VAL A 53 0.86 10.08 0.39
C VAL A 53 0.52 8.74 -0.26
N ILE A 54 -0.26 7.89 0.41
CA ILE A 54 -0.71 6.60 -0.14
C ILE A 54 -1.55 6.80 -1.41
N ARG A 55 -2.51 7.74 -1.39
CA ARG A 55 -3.35 8.03 -2.56
C ARG A 55 -2.55 8.57 -3.75
N ASN A 56 -1.66 9.51 -3.50
CA ASN A 56 -0.82 10.13 -4.54
C ASN A 56 0.19 9.14 -5.14
N ASN A 57 0.59 8.13 -4.37
CA ASN A 57 1.53 7.09 -4.82
C ASN A 57 0.84 5.75 -5.16
N ALA A 58 -0.48 5.75 -5.37
CA ALA A 58 -1.25 4.55 -5.68
C ALA A 58 -0.67 3.73 -6.86
N GLY A 59 -0.12 4.41 -7.88
CA GLY A 59 0.54 3.76 -9.02
C GLY A 59 1.77 2.93 -8.62
N LYS A 60 2.67 3.52 -7.83
CA LYS A 60 3.87 2.81 -7.33
C LYS A 60 3.48 1.67 -6.39
N ILE A 61 2.59 1.95 -5.44
CA ILE A 61 2.07 0.95 -4.49
C ILE A 61 1.48 -0.25 -5.24
N ARG A 62 0.77 -0.02 -6.35
CA ARG A 62 0.25 -1.10 -7.20
C ARG A 62 1.35 -1.97 -7.79
N GLU A 63 2.34 -1.36 -8.44
CA GLU A 63 3.41 -2.11 -9.13
C GLU A 63 4.12 -3.05 -8.16
N VAL A 64 4.37 -2.53 -6.98
CA VAL A 64 5.07 -3.22 -5.90
C VAL A 64 4.19 -4.31 -5.30
N ALA A 65 2.93 -4.01 -5.00
CA ALA A 65 1.97 -5.01 -4.52
C ALA A 65 1.79 -6.18 -5.50
N VAL A 66 1.76 -5.89 -6.81
CA VAL A 66 1.69 -6.93 -7.86
C VAL A 66 2.98 -7.76 -7.88
N LYS A 67 4.15 -7.13 -7.80
CA LYS A 67 5.44 -7.84 -7.73
C LYS A 67 5.51 -8.74 -6.49
N TRP A 68 5.10 -8.21 -5.34
CA TRP A 68 5.10 -8.93 -4.07
C TRP A 68 4.15 -10.12 -4.10
N ARG A 69 2.94 -9.95 -4.65
CA ARG A 69 1.96 -11.05 -4.83
C ARG A 69 2.49 -12.15 -5.73
N LYS A 70 3.20 -11.81 -6.81
CA LYS A 70 3.82 -12.81 -7.69
C LYS A 70 4.89 -13.63 -6.98
N ALA A 71 5.65 -12.99 -6.08
CA ALA A 71 6.66 -13.67 -5.27
C ALA A 71 6.07 -14.45 -4.09
N ASN A 72 4.89 -14.06 -3.61
CA ASN A 72 4.22 -14.63 -2.43
C ASN A 72 2.76 -14.98 -2.76
N PRO A 73 2.49 -15.98 -3.62
CA PRO A 73 1.14 -16.27 -4.11
C PRO A 73 0.15 -16.69 -3.02
N ASP A 74 0.64 -17.35 -1.96
CA ASP A 74 -0.20 -17.87 -0.87
C ASP A 74 -0.44 -16.86 0.26
N ALA A 75 0.13 -15.66 0.15
CA ALA A 75 0.00 -14.66 1.19
C ALA A 75 -1.42 -14.06 1.26
N LEU A 76 -1.94 -13.98 2.49
CA LEU A 76 -3.26 -13.41 2.77
C LEU A 76 -3.23 -11.88 2.82
N VAL A 77 -2.06 -11.28 3.09
CA VAL A 77 -1.84 -9.84 3.24
C VAL A 77 -0.65 -9.42 2.38
N VAL A 78 -0.74 -8.26 1.73
CA VAL A 78 0.39 -7.64 1.02
C VAL A 78 1.16 -6.74 1.99
N ALA A 79 2.46 -6.99 2.19
CA ALA A 79 3.32 -6.14 3.02
C ALA A 79 4.30 -5.34 2.16
N LEU A 80 4.31 -4.01 2.34
CA LEU A 80 5.15 -3.07 1.60
C LEU A 80 6.13 -2.38 2.56
N GLY A 81 7.44 -2.54 2.32
CA GLY A 81 8.49 -1.90 3.09
C GLY A 81 9.17 -0.75 2.36
N SER A 82 10.14 -0.10 3.01
CA SER A 82 10.90 1.02 2.42
C SER A 82 11.73 0.62 1.20
N TYR A 83 12.17 -0.64 1.13
CA TYR A 83 12.88 -1.18 -0.04
C TYR A 83 11.96 -1.46 -1.22
N ASP A 84 10.66 -1.47 -0.96
CA ASP A 84 9.64 -1.79 -1.93
C ASP A 84 9.04 -0.51 -2.55
N CYS A 85 9.23 0.68 -1.96
CA CYS A 85 8.52 1.92 -2.33
C CYS A 85 9.39 3.01 -2.97
#